data_AF-A0A7C2VR19-F1
#
_entry.id   AF-A0A7C2VR19-F1
#
_cell.length_a   1.000
_cell.length_b   1.000
_cell.length_c   1.000
_cell.angle_alpha   90.00
_cell.angle_beta   90.00
_cell.angle_gamma   90.00
#
_symmetry.space_group_name_H-M   'P 1'
#
loop_
_entity.id
_entity.type
_entity.pdbx_description
1 polymer ?
#
loop_
_entity_poly.entity_id
_entity_poly.type
_entity_poly.pdbx_seq_one_letter_code
_entity_poly.pdbx_strand_id
1 'polypeptide(L)'
;MNNERIENILQNLGSENVPADVHRIVEETSEQFTKTLTSLRKPILWSDIMKSPITKLATAAVIIIAVMIGINQFGGSIDGASVVWADVVKNVEQIQTYVFRLKTKATGFDSKGAYPEAEMIVYNSSRYGTRMDTYIDDKVMSITYSPAAKNVVITVVPEAKKYMRISLTEEQLNRMQGKDKDPKEFIRLFTSVEYTELGRDVINGVKVEGIEVDSPKIGGGMFESAMGRLWVDVETDWPVRMEIEGVADGGKVRTEMVMDKFEWDVELDPGIFEPNIPADYSLMADMQLPDTDESVMIDGLRFFAELSDGKYPSSMASMTVAKQMQQVWQQKYDRPPTDQERENFLKVNMACAFYAQLDQEGKEPQYYGDTVTADDSDKVLMKWRISDNEYRVIYGDLTTENIADKEKLLDKAIKLSGAKIPADKRGLVMRMLSLNERDLIKGMAVFLDLSGGRYPSKLNAKTTIKQADALGAKWSGIPEDEQKKKAQDIFFASAFYDKLVREKKDVAYYGDKITVEDSGKVLMRWKISDNEYRVIFADLTAENVSAEELAELEKGLAK
;
A
#
# COMPACT_ATOMS: atom_id res chain seq x y z
N MET A 1 -32.77 40.64 5.17
CA MET A 1 -32.10 41.78 4.51
C MET A 1 -32.21 41.56 3.00
N ASN A 2 -32.85 42.51 2.30
CA ASN A 2 -33.62 42.31 1.04
C ASN A 2 -32.85 41.86 -0.21
N ASN A 3 -33.54 41.01 -1.00
CA ASN A 3 -33.17 40.51 -2.34
C ASN A 3 -33.08 41.59 -3.44
N GLU A 4 -33.68 42.77 -3.25
CA GLU A 4 -33.68 43.87 -4.23
C GLU A 4 -32.28 44.48 -4.47
N ARG A 5 -31.31 44.24 -3.57
CA ARG A 5 -29.91 44.66 -3.79
C ARG A 5 -29.15 43.75 -4.75
N ILE A 6 -29.60 42.51 -4.95
CA ILE A 6 -28.90 41.52 -5.78
C ILE A 6 -29.28 41.71 -7.26
N GLU A 7 -30.55 41.98 -7.57
CA GLU A 7 -31.00 42.22 -8.95
C GLU A 7 -30.42 43.51 -9.56
N ASN A 8 -30.27 44.58 -8.77
CA ASN A 8 -29.61 45.82 -9.22
C ASN A 8 -28.09 45.67 -9.42
N ILE A 9 -27.46 44.65 -8.84
CA ILE A 9 -26.05 44.31 -9.06
C ILE A 9 -25.88 43.50 -10.35
N LEU A 10 -26.89 42.71 -10.72
CA LEU A 10 -26.89 41.89 -11.94
C LEU A 10 -27.24 42.71 -13.19
N GLN A 11 -28.12 43.70 -13.10
CA GLN A 11 -28.47 44.57 -14.25
C GLN A 11 -27.35 45.53 -14.67
N ASN A 12 -26.41 45.89 -13.78
CA ASN A 12 -25.32 46.82 -14.09
C ASN A 12 -24.04 46.12 -14.60
N LEU A 13 -24.06 44.80 -14.83
CA LEU A 13 -22.93 44.03 -15.37
C LEU A 13 -22.98 43.85 -16.90
N GLY A 14 -24.05 44.32 -17.55
CA GLY A 14 -24.33 44.08 -18.98
C GLY A 14 -23.74 45.09 -19.98
N SER A 15 -22.79 45.94 -19.60
CA SER A 15 -22.27 46.97 -20.52
C SER A 15 -20.74 46.92 -20.67
N GLU A 16 -20.37 46.39 -21.84
CA GLU A 16 -19.16 46.57 -22.66
C GLU A 16 -17.96 45.59 -22.57
N ASN A 17 -17.78 44.94 -23.74
CA ASN A 17 -16.56 44.51 -24.45
C ASN A 17 -15.63 43.44 -23.87
N VAL A 18 -16.16 42.21 -23.75
CA VAL A 18 -15.45 40.92 -23.86
C VAL A 18 -16.33 39.97 -24.70
N PRO A 19 -15.78 39.01 -25.48
CA PRO A 19 -16.59 38.03 -26.22
C PRO A 19 -17.57 37.30 -25.28
N ALA A 20 -18.85 37.30 -25.64
CA ALA A 20 -19.96 36.82 -24.80
C ALA A 20 -19.80 35.36 -24.32
N ASP A 21 -18.99 34.56 -25.02
CA ASP A 21 -18.78 33.15 -24.72
C ASP A 21 -17.89 32.88 -23.50
N VAL A 22 -16.95 33.77 -23.18
CA VAL A 22 -16.05 33.61 -22.02
C VAL A 22 -16.80 33.91 -20.72
N HIS A 23 -17.61 34.98 -20.71
CA HIS A 23 -18.48 35.29 -19.58
C HIS A 23 -19.50 34.18 -19.33
N ARG A 24 -20.15 33.68 -20.39
CA ARG A 24 -21.14 32.60 -20.30
C ARG A 24 -20.56 31.32 -19.71
N ILE A 25 -19.36 30.91 -20.11
CA ILE A 25 -18.75 29.67 -19.61
C ILE A 25 -18.35 29.77 -18.13
N VAL A 26 -17.83 30.93 -17.71
CA VAL A 26 -17.42 31.16 -16.31
C VAL A 26 -18.64 31.28 -15.40
N GLU A 27 -19.70 31.93 -15.88
CA GLU A 27 -20.98 32.05 -15.19
C GLU A 27 -21.71 30.69 -15.11
N GLU A 28 -21.77 29.92 -16.20
CA GLU A 28 -22.29 28.54 -16.22
C GLU A 28 -21.50 27.61 -15.28
N THR A 29 -20.17 27.72 -15.26
CA THR A 29 -19.30 26.89 -14.39
C THR A 29 -19.47 27.27 -12.92
N SER A 30 -19.60 28.56 -12.61
CA SER A 30 -19.83 29.08 -11.25
C SER A 30 -21.24 28.77 -10.73
N GLU A 31 -22.28 28.92 -11.55
CA GLU A 31 -23.67 28.61 -11.19
C GLU A 31 -23.91 27.11 -11.04
N GLN A 32 -23.38 26.28 -11.96
CA GLN A 32 -23.49 24.82 -11.84
C GLN A 32 -22.73 24.30 -10.62
N PHE A 33 -21.57 24.88 -10.30
CA PHE A 33 -20.82 24.52 -9.10
C PHE A 33 -21.53 24.94 -7.81
N THR A 34 -22.10 26.16 -7.79
CA THR A 34 -22.88 26.63 -6.63
C THR A 34 -24.11 25.77 -6.41
N LYS A 35 -24.83 25.36 -7.47
CA LYS A 35 -25.93 24.37 -7.38
C LYS A 35 -25.45 23.00 -6.87
N THR A 36 -24.31 22.51 -7.37
CA THR A 36 -23.75 21.20 -6.99
C THR A 36 -23.28 21.19 -5.53
N LEU A 37 -22.63 22.26 -5.05
CA LEU A 37 -22.20 22.43 -3.66
C LEU A 37 -23.35 22.70 -2.68
N THR A 38 -24.38 23.45 -3.10
CA THR A 38 -25.55 23.70 -2.25
C THR A 38 -26.39 22.42 -2.10
N SER A 39 -26.38 21.54 -3.11
CA SER A 39 -26.91 20.17 -3.04
C SER A 39 -26.13 19.27 -2.06
N LEU A 40 -24.83 19.50 -1.91
CA LEU A 40 -23.94 18.76 -0.98
C LEU A 40 -24.10 19.17 0.51
N ARG A 41 -24.95 20.16 0.84
CA ARG A 41 -25.08 20.73 2.19
C ARG A 41 -26.41 20.42 2.90
N LYS A 42 -27.15 19.39 2.48
CA LYS A 42 -28.35 18.95 3.23
C LYS A 42 -27.93 18.10 4.45
N PRO A 43 -28.42 18.40 5.67
CA PRO A 43 -28.38 17.43 6.75
C PRO A 43 -29.25 16.24 6.34
N ILE A 44 -28.67 15.05 6.40
CA ILE A 44 -29.34 13.78 6.08
C ILE A 44 -30.48 13.60 7.10
N LEU A 45 -31.71 13.89 6.68
CA LEU A 45 -32.92 13.53 7.42
C LEU A 45 -33.11 12.01 7.32
N TRP A 46 -33.00 11.36 8.47
CA TRP A 46 -32.95 9.91 8.67
C TRP A 46 -34.35 9.23 8.65
N SER A 47 -35.36 9.73 7.92
CA SER A 47 -36.74 9.28 8.13
C SER A 47 -37.44 8.48 7.01
N ASP A 48 -36.95 8.40 5.77
CA ASP A 48 -37.80 7.92 4.67
C ASP A 48 -37.34 6.67 3.89
N ILE A 49 -36.45 5.83 4.45
CA ILE A 49 -36.15 4.49 3.87
C ILE A 49 -36.38 3.38 4.90
N MET A 50 -37.55 3.40 5.52
CA MET A 50 -38.20 2.18 5.98
C MET A 50 -39.70 2.38 5.84
N LYS A 51 -40.29 1.82 4.76
CA LYS A 51 -41.59 1.14 4.78
C LYS A 51 -42.03 0.63 3.40
N SER A 52 -42.21 -0.70 3.38
CA SER A 52 -43.19 -1.48 2.60
C SER A 52 -42.74 -2.05 1.23
N PRO A 53 -43.45 -3.07 0.69
CA PRO A 53 -43.31 -4.46 1.11
C PRO A 53 -43.23 -5.39 -0.13
N ILE A 54 -42.08 -5.99 -0.41
CA ILE A 54 -41.96 -7.01 -1.46
C ILE A 54 -41.30 -8.27 -0.90
N THR A 55 -41.96 -8.82 0.12
CA THR A 55 -41.87 -10.23 0.50
C THR A 55 -42.96 -10.96 -0.27
N LYS A 56 -42.66 -11.52 -1.46
CA LYS A 56 -43.48 -12.60 -2.07
C LYS A 56 -42.97 -13.32 -3.33
N LEU A 57 -41.70 -13.18 -3.76
CA LEU A 57 -41.19 -13.93 -4.93
C LEU A 57 -39.73 -14.42 -4.80
N ALA A 58 -39.39 -15.19 -3.77
CA ALA A 58 -38.13 -15.94 -3.79
C ALA A 58 -38.12 -17.28 -3.01
N THR A 59 -39.27 -17.80 -2.57
CA THR A 59 -39.35 -19.09 -1.86
C THR A 59 -39.24 -20.31 -2.80
N ALA A 60 -39.33 -20.11 -4.12
CA ALA A 60 -39.12 -21.18 -5.11
C ALA A 60 -37.65 -21.27 -5.61
N ALA A 61 -36.87 -20.19 -5.51
CA ALA A 61 -35.45 -20.19 -5.88
C ALA A 61 -34.56 -20.78 -4.78
N VAL A 62 -34.94 -20.64 -3.50
CA VAL A 62 -34.20 -21.21 -2.37
C VAL A 62 -34.32 -22.74 -2.30
N ILE A 63 -35.43 -23.33 -2.77
CA ILE A 63 -35.58 -24.80 -2.79
C ILE A 63 -34.79 -25.41 -3.95
N ILE A 64 -34.74 -24.75 -5.11
CA ILE A 64 -33.94 -25.25 -6.26
C ILE A 64 -32.45 -25.05 -6.01
N ILE A 65 -32.03 -23.97 -5.34
CA ILE A 65 -30.63 -23.77 -4.93
C ILE A 65 -30.26 -24.68 -3.75
N ALA A 66 -31.16 -24.95 -2.80
CA ALA A 66 -30.90 -25.93 -1.72
C ALA A 66 -30.88 -27.38 -2.23
N VAL A 67 -31.65 -27.72 -3.26
CA VAL A 67 -31.60 -29.04 -3.91
C VAL A 67 -30.39 -29.14 -4.85
N MET A 68 -29.95 -28.06 -5.51
CA MET A 68 -28.71 -28.07 -6.29
C MET A 68 -27.45 -28.05 -5.42
N ILE A 69 -27.43 -27.32 -4.29
CA ILE A 69 -26.35 -27.41 -3.29
C ILE A 69 -26.38 -28.79 -2.60
N GLY A 70 -27.58 -29.33 -2.34
CA GLY A 70 -27.75 -30.67 -1.76
C GLY A 70 -27.47 -31.84 -2.71
N ILE A 71 -27.41 -31.62 -4.02
CA ILE A 71 -27.01 -32.64 -5.01
C ILE A 71 -25.53 -32.48 -5.40
N ASN A 72 -24.98 -31.26 -5.40
CA ASN A 72 -23.55 -31.03 -5.67
C ASN A 72 -22.64 -31.25 -4.43
N GLN A 73 -23.20 -31.28 -3.21
CA GLN A 73 -22.50 -31.78 -2.00
C GLN A 73 -22.69 -33.29 -1.75
N PHE A 74 -23.39 -34.00 -2.64
CA PHE A 74 -23.56 -35.46 -2.57
C PHE A 74 -23.18 -36.15 -3.88
N GLY A 75 -22.07 -35.71 -4.49
CA GLY A 75 -21.22 -36.55 -5.36
C GLY A 75 -20.43 -37.59 -4.54
N GLY A 76 -21.05 -38.17 -3.50
CA GLY A 76 -20.44 -39.14 -2.63
C GLY A 76 -20.25 -40.47 -3.34
N SER A 77 -19.00 -40.91 -3.45
CA SER A 77 -18.71 -42.34 -3.57
C SER A 77 -19.22 -43.06 -2.32
N ILE A 78 -19.72 -44.26 -2.53
CA ILE A 78 -20.61 -45.09 -1.69
C ILE A 78 -20.00 -45.54 -0.34
N ASP A 79 -18.80 -45.05 0.02
CA ASP A 79 -18.05 -45.47 1.23
C ASP A 79 -18.03 -44.45 2.39
N GLY A 80 -18.82 -43.37 2.34
CA GLY A 80 -19.31 -42.68 3.54
C GLY A 80 -18.35 -41.86 4.44
N ALA A 81 -17.09 -41.64 4.06
CA ALA A 81 -16.17 -40.74 4.78
C ALA A 81 -15.48 -39.76 3.83
N SER A 82 -15.90 -38.49 3.80
CA SER A 82 -15.23 -37.40 3.07
C SER A 82 -14.58 -36.45 4.08
N VAL A 83 -13.41 -35.91 3.76
CA VAL A 83 -12.73 -34.94 4.63
C VAL A 83 -13.59 -33.67 4.75
N VAL A 84 -13.79 -33.20 5.99
CA VAL A 84 -14.47 -31.93 6.26
C VAL A 84 -13.42 -30.87 6.54
N TRP A 85 -13.09 -30.05 5.54
CA TRP A 85 -11.99 -29.06 5.63
C TRP A 85 -12.07 -28.10 6.84
N ALA A 86 -13.28 -27.76 7.28
CA ALA A 86 -13.49 -26.95 8.48
C ALA A 86 -13.04 -27.68 9.77
N ASP A 87 -13.23 -28.99 9.84
CA ASP A 87 -12.79 -29.81 10.96
C ASP A 87 -11.26 -30.00 10.94
N VAL A 88 -10.64 -30.11 9.75
CA VAL A 88 -9.18 -30.10 9.61
C VAL A 88 -8.57 -28.84 10.24
N VAL A 89 -9.09 -27.66 9.88
CA VAL A 89 -8.64 -26.37 10.45
C VAL A 89 -8.80 -26.38 11.98
N LYS A 90 -9.98 -26.78 12.47
CA LYS A 90 -10.30 -26.82 13.89
C LYS A 90 -9.42 -27.80 14.68
N ASN A 91 -9.08 -28.95 14.11
CA ASN A 91 -8.26 -29.97 14.74
C ASN A 91 -6.81 -29.47 14.87
N VAL A 92 -6.27 -28.90 13.79
CA VAL A 92 -4.89 -28.42 13.75
C VAL A 92 -4.71 -27.19 14.65
N GLU A 93 -5.73 -26.33 14.77
CA GLU A 93 -5.70 -25.18 15.70
C GLU A 93 -5.40 -25.56 17.16
N GLN A 94 -5.90 -26.70 17.62
CA GLN A 94 -5.83 -27.11 19.03
C GLN A 94 -4.47 -27.70 19.43
N ILE A 95 -3.62 -28.04 18.46
CA ILE A 95 -2.35 -28.72 18.71
C ILE A 95 -1.36 -27.80 19.43
N GLN A 96 -0.66 -28.31 20.44
CA GLN A 96 0.37 -27.54 21.15
C GLN A 96 1.80 -27.88 20.71
N THR A 97 2.02 -29.08 20.17
CA THR A 97 3.32 -29.56 19.76
C THR A 97 3.24 -30.31 18.43
N TYR A 98 4.22 -30.09 17.57
CA TYR A 98 4.35 -30.86 16.34
C TYR A 98 5.78 -30.86 15.81
N VAL A 99 6.08 -31.89 15.02
CA VAL A 99 7.32 -32.01 14.25
C VAL A 99 6.97 -32.25 12.79
N PHE A 100 7.72 -31.64 11.88
CA PHE A 100 7.62 -31.98 10.46
C PHE A 100 8.96 -31.81 9.78
N ARG A 101 9.08 -32.43 8.60
CA ARG A 101 10.19 -32.22 7.69
C ARG A 101 9.75 -31.29 6.56
N LEU A 102 10.61 -30.33 6.22
CA LEU A 102 10.49 -29.50 5.04
C LEU A 102 11.66 -29.77 4.10
N LYS A 103 11.37 -30.17 2.87
CA LYS A 103 12.34 -30.23 1.78
C LYS A 103 12.13 -29.04 0.87
N THR A 104 13.21 -28.37 0.50
CA THR A 104 13.18 -27.31 -0.49
C THR A 104 14.11 -27.65 -1.63
N LYS A 105 13.67 -27.35 -2.85
CA LYS A 105 14.49 -27.43 -4.07
C LYS A 105 14.30 -26.16 -4.87
N ALA A 106 15.35 -25.35 -4.97
CA ALA A 106 15.37 -24.11 -5.72
C ALA A 106 16.26 -24.23 -6.96
N THR A 107 15.75 -23.74 -8.09
CA THR A 107 16.50 -23.57 -9.34
C THR A 107 16.55 -22.09 -9.71
N GLY A 108 17.56 -21.70 -10.49
CA GLY A 108 17.73 -20.31 -10.93
C GLY A 108 18.56 -19.41 -10.02
N PHE A 109 19.18 -19.97 -8.97
CA PHE A 109 20.28 -19.35 -8.22
C PHE A 109 21.60 -19.81 -8.82
N ASP A 110 22.27 -18.94 -9.57
CA ASP A 110 23.50 -19.18 -10.32
C ASP A 110 24.79 -18.76 -9.57
N SER A 111 24.66 -18.53 -8.26
CA SER A 111 25.74 -17.99 -7.42
C SER A 111 26.57 -19.05 -6.69
N LYS A 112 27.85 -18.75 -6.44
CA LYS A 112 28.67 -19.51 -5.47
C LYS A 112 27.97 -19.49 -4.10
N GLY A 113 27.78 -20.67 -3.50
CA GLY A 113 27.14 -20.83 -2.19
C GLY A 113 25.61 -20.90 -2.23
N ALA A 114 24.98 -20.95 -3.42
CA ALA A 114 23.59 -21.34 -3.51
C ALA A 114 23.44 -22.82 -3.15
N TYR A 115 22.51 -23.11 -2.25
CA TYR A 115 22.14 -24.47 -1.89
C TYR A 115 20.83 -24.79 -2.63
N PRO A 116 20.90 -25.46 -3.79
CA PRO A 116 19.72 -25.72 -4.60
C PRO A 116 18.77 -26.67 -3.91
N GLU A 117 19.24 -27.44 -2.92
CA GLU A 117 18.40 -28.34 -2.13
C GLU A 117 18.77 -28.20 -0.65
N ALA A 118 17.76 -28.19 0.21
CA ALA A 118 17.91 -28.23 1.65
C ALA A 118 16.82 -29.09 2.29
N GLU A 119 17.17 -29.77 3.38
CA GLU A 119 16.21 -30.46 4.24
C GLU A 119 16.18 -29.77 5.60
N MET A 120 14.99 -29.54 6.13
CA MET A 120 14.79 -28.92 7.44
C MET A 120 13.93 -29.83 8.30
N ILE A 121 14.27 -29.95 9.58
CA ILE A 121 13.41 -30.57 10.59
C ILE A 121 12.97 -29.46 11.54
N VAL A 122 11.66 -29.26 11.66
CA VAL A 122 11.07 -28.22 12.48
C VAL A 122 10.39 -28.86 13.68
N TYR A 123 10.80 -28.45 14.88
CA TYR A 123 10.19 -28.78 16.15
C TYR A 123 9.44 -27.56 16.67
N ASN A 124 8.15 -27.69 16.93
CA ASN A 124 7.35 -26.61 17.47
C ASN A 124 6.70 -27.02 18.78
N SER A 125 6.73 -26.10 19.75
CA SER A 125 5.97 -26.17 20.98
C SER A 125 5.48 -24.78 21.34
N SER A 126 4.16 -24.62 21.52
CA SER A 126 3.57 -23.36 22.01
C SER A 126 4.10 -22.95 23.39
N ARG A 127 4.60 -23.91 24.17
CA ARG A 127 5.14 -23.71 25.51
C ARG A 127 6.63 -23.37 25.51
N TYR A 128 7.43 -24.06 24.69
CA TYR A 128 8.89 -23.98 24.75
C TYR A 128 9.51 -23.14 23.62
N GLY A 129 8.81 -22.99 22.50
CA GLY A 129 9.25 -22.23 21.33
C GLY A 129 9.43 -23.12 20.09
N THR A 130 10.29 -22.68 19.17
CA THR A 130 10.59 -23.39 17.93
C THR A 130 12.08 -23.70 17.81
N ARG A 131 12.41 -24.88 17.28
CA ARG A 131 13.74 -25.24 16.81
C ARG A 131 13.67 -25.70 15.37
N MET A 132 14.62 -25.29 14.55
CA MET A 132 14.75 -25.69 13.16
C MET A 132 16.18 -26.12 12.86
N ASP A 133 16.35 -27.36 12.46
CA ASP A 133 17.64 -27.93 12.06
C ASP A 133 17.68 -27.92 10.53
N THR A 134 18.65 -27.21 9.93
CA THR A 134 18.81 -27.11 8.47
C THR A 134 20.00 -27.95 8.02
N TYR A 135 19.74 -28.83 7.06
CA TYR A 135 20.68 -29.78 6.47
C TYR A 135 20.90 -29.49 4.99
N ILE A 136 22.15 -29.55 4.57
CA ILE A 136 22.59 -29.50 3.18
C ILE A 136 23.60 -30.64 3.00
N ASP A 137 23.43 -31.46 1.96
CA ASP A 137 24.28 -32.62 1.69
C ASP A 137 24.50 -33.50 2.96
N ASP A 138 23.41 -33.74 3.70
CA ASP A 138 23.37 -34.49 4.98
C ASP A 138 24.23 -33.90 6.12
N LYS A 139 24.69 -32.65 5.99
CA LYS A 139 25.42 -31.93 7.04
C LYS A 139 24.57 -30.82 7.64
N VAL A 140 24.63 -30.69 8.97
CA VAL A 140 23.96 -29.59 9.69
C VAL A 140 24.63 -28.27 9.32
N MET A 141 23.94 -27.48 8.51
CA MET A 141 24.37 -26.13 8.14
C MET A 141 24.13 -25.15 9.28
N SER A 142 22.91 -25.18 9.84
CA SER A 142 22.52 -24.28 10.91
C SER A 142 21.42 -24.88 11.80
N ILE A 143 21.39 -24.42 13.05
CA ILE A 143 20.30 -24.70 14.00
C ILE A 143 19.74 -23.37 14.49
N THR A 144 18.47 -23.12 14.22
CA THR A 144 17.77 -21.90 14.63
C THR A 144 16.83 -22.17 15.78
N TYR A 145 16.94 -21.38 16.83
CA TYR A 145 16.11 -21.44 18.04
C TYR A 145 15.31 -20.15 18.17
N SER A 146 14.04 -20.28 18.51
CA SER A 146 13.15 -19.19 18.90
C SER A 146 12.44 -19.56 20.20
N PRO A 147 13.13 -19.48 21.36
CA PRO A 147 12.56 -19.92 22.64
C PRO A 147 11.37 -19.05 23.06
N ALA A 148 10.27 -19.66 23.50
CA ALA A 148 9.02 -18.92 23.76
C ALA A 148 9.16 -17.84 24.84
N ALA A 149 9.95 -18.11 25.88
CA ALA A 149 10.17 -17.20 27.01
C ALA A 149 11.25 -16.13 26.76
N LYS A 150 11.81 -16.05 25.54
CA LYS A 150 12.88 -15.10 25.21
C LYS A 150 12.51 -14.35 23.93
N ASN A 151 12.61 -13.03 23.97
CA ASN A 151 12.41 -12.19 22.78
C ASN A 151 13.67 -12.21 21.89
N VAL A 152 14.11 -13.40 21.47
CA VAL A 152 15.34 -13.58 20.68
C VAL A 152 15.24 -14.79 19.76
N VAL A 153 15.73 -14.63 18.54
CA VAL A 153 16.06 -15.73 17.62
C VAL A 153 17.57 -15.94 17.63
N ILE A 154 18.00 -17.18 17.81
CA ILE A 154 19.41 -17.55 17.86
C ILE A 154 19.67 -18.55 16.75
N THR A 155 20.58 -18.23 15.83
CA THR A 155 21.03 -19.19 14.80
C THR A 155 22.46 -19.57 15.06
N VAL A 156 22.70 -20.87 15.24
CA VAL A 156 24.02 -21.48 15.43
C VAL A 156 24.48 -22.04 14.10
N VAL A 157 25.74 -21.77 13.72
CA VAL A 157 26.40 -22.31 12.53
C VAL A 157 27.55 -23.22 13.00
N PRO A 158 27.31 -24.53 13.15
CA PRO A 158 28.26 -25.43 13.81
C PRO A 158 29.63 -25.50 13.15
N GLU A 159 29.68 -25.62 11.81
CA GLU A 159 30.94 -25.71 11.06
C GLU A 159 31.83 -24.48 11.25
N ALA A 160 31.21 -23.30 11.36
CA ALA A 160 31.92 -22.04 11.59
C ALA A 160 32.25 -21.78 13.06
N LYS A 161 31.75 -22.58 14.01
CA LYS A 161 31.77 -22.32 15.46
C LYS A 161 31.31 -20.90 15.79
N LYS A 162 30.22 -20.49 15.16
CA LYS A 162 29.67 -19.15 15.28
C LYS A 162 28.18 -19.18 15.54
N TYR A 163 27.67 -18.11 16.12
CA TYR A 163 26.23 -17.92 16.28
C TYR A 163 25.83 -16.46 16.09
N MET A 164 24.59 -16.23 15.70
CA MET A 164 23.99 -14.91 15.58
C MET A 164 22.78 -14.79 16.49
N ARG A 165 22.52 -13.56 16.96
CA ARG A 165 21.36 -13.21 17.78
C ARG A 165 20.56 -12.12 17.08
N ILE A 166 19.24 -12.31 17.04
CA ILE A 166 18.28 -11.31 16.61
C ILE A 166 17.32 -11.07 17.77
N SER A 167 17.43 -9.92 18.41
CA SER A 167 16.53 -9.50 19.48
C SER A 167 15.21 -9.02 18.88
N LEU A 168 14.12 -9.28 19.60
CA LEU A 168 12.74 -9.01 19.20
C LEU A 168 12.06 -8.10 20.22
N THR A 169 11.10 -7.30 19.78
CA THR A 169 10.11 -6.72 20.70
C THR A 169 9.05 -7.77 21.04
N GLU A 170 8.27 -7.55 22.12
CA GLU A 170 7.14 -8.43 22.46
C GLU A 170 6.12 -8.49 21.32
N GLU A 171 5.88 -7.37 20.64
CA GLU A 171 4.96 -7.31 19.49
C GLU A 171 5.49 -8.14 18.31
N GLN A 172 6.78 -8.02 17.99
CA GLN A 172 7.42 -8.83 16.95
C GLN A 172 7.41 -10.32 17.29
N LEU A 173 7.65 -10.67 18.55
CA LEU A 173 7.55 -12.06 19.02
C LEU A 173 6.14 -12.60 18.86
N ASN A 174 5.12 -11.82 19.28
CA ASN A 174 3.72 -12.20 19.15
C ASN A 174 3.29 -12.35 17.69
N ARG A 175 3.79 -11.51 16.78
CA ARG A 175 3.56 -11.67 15.33
C ARG A 175 4.20 -12.97 14.81
N MET A 176 5.47 -13.20 15.14
CA MET A 176 6.19 -14.41 14.70
C MET A 176 5.63 -15.71 15.28
N GLN A 177 5.19 -15.71 16.53
CA GLN A 177 4.58 -16.87 17.18
C GLN A 177 3.10 -17.05 16.81
N GLY A 178 2.43 -15.99 16.34
CA GLY A 178 0.98 -15.96 16.20
C GLY A 178 0.44 -16.19 14.79
N LYS A 179 1.22 -15.96 13.71
CA LYS A 179 0.65 -15.91 12.34
C LYS A 179 1.50 -16.38 11.15
N ASP A 180 2.84 -16.43 11.23
CA ASP A 180 3.63 -16.53 9.99
C ASP A 180 4.45 -17.82 9.79
N LYS A 181 4.48 -18.75 10.76
CA LYS A 181 5.33 -19.96 10.66
C LYS A 181 4.72 -21.25 11.22
N ASP A 182 3.42 -21.25 11.45
CA ASP A 182 2.71 -22.44 11.92
C ASP A 182 2.12 -23.19 10.70
N PRO A 183 2.32 -24.52 10.52
CA PRO A 183 1.53 -25.34 9.61
C PRO A 183 0.02 -25.08 9.69
N LYS A 184 -0.51 -24.65 10.85
CA LYS A 184 -1.88 -24.16 11.01
C LYS A 184 -2.24 -23.02 10.06
N GLU A 185 -1.33 -22.07 9.88
CA GLU A 185 -1.57 -20.90 9.04
C GLU A 185 -1.51 -21.29 7.57
N PHE A 186 -0.64 -22.23 7.17
CA PHE A 186 -0.73 -22.82 5.83
C PHE A 186 -2.08 -23.49 5.60
N ILE A 187 -2.58 -24.31 6.52
CA ILE A 187 -3.86 -25.00 6.35
C ILE A 187 -5.04 -24.01 6.29
N ARG A 188 -5.04 -22.98 7.15
CA ARG A 188 -5.99 -21.87 7.06
C ARG A 188 -5.90 -21.15 5.72
N LEU A 189 -4.70 -20.89 5.22
CA LEU A 189 -4.48 -20.17 3.98
C LEU A 189 -5.00 -20.96 2.78
N PHE A 190 -4.68 -22.25 2.71
CA PHE A 190 -5.18 -23.19 1.69
C PHE A 190 -6.70 -23.27 1.65
N THR A 191 -7.36 -23.19 2.81
CA THR A 191 -8.83 -23.27 2.92
C THR A 191 -9.53 -21.91 2.85
N SER A 192 -8.77 -20.80 2.91
CA SER A 192 -9.30 -19.42 2.84
C SER A 192 -9.44 -18.87 1.42
N VAL A 193 -8.81 -19.53 0.44
CA VAL A 193 -8.85 -19.16 -0.97
C VAL A 193 -9.66 -20.18 -1.77
N GLU A 194 -10.08 -19.80 -2.97
CA GLU A 194 -10.74 -20.74 -3.86
C GLU A 194 -9.77 -21.89 -4.19
N TYR A 195 -10.23 -23.12 -4.00
CA TYR A 195 -9.45 -24.33 -4.20
C TYR A 195 -10.19 -25.31 -5.12
N THR A 196 -9.41 -26.20 -5.74
CA THR A 196 -9.92 -27.32 -6.53
C THR A 196 -9.75 -28.61 -5.72
N GLU A 197 -10.80 -29.40 -5.59
CA GLU A 197 -10.72 -30.74 -5.00
C GLU A 197 -9.95 -31.66 -5.95
N LEU A 198 -8.87 -32.28 -5.45
CA LEU A 198 -8.07 -33.27 -6.18
C LEU A 198 -8.68 -34.67 -6.07
N GLY A 199 -9.60 -34.88 -5.13
CA GLY A 199 -10.16 -36.19 -4.79
C GLY A 199 -9.21 -37.01 -3.93
N ARG A 200 -9.38 -38.33 -3.97
CA ARG A 200 -8.65 -39.27 -3.10
C ARG A 200 -7.39 -39.82 -3.75
N ASP A 201 -6.36 -40.02 -2.94
CA ASP A 201 -5.11 -40.68 -3.31
C ASP A 201 -4.57 -41.54 -2.15
N VAL A 202 -3.43 -42.19 -2.34
CA VAL A 202 -2.71 -42.94 -1.31
C VAL A 202 -1.26 -42.45 -1.22
N ILE A 203 -0.89 -41.86 -0.09
CA ILE A 203 0.46 -41.34 0.18
C ILE A 203 1.07 -42.15 1.30
N ASN A 204 2.20 -42.83 1.03
CA ASN A 204 2.89 -43.69 2.00
C ASN A 204 1.99 -44.73 2.69
N GLY A 205 0.96 -45.22 1.98
CA GLY A 205 -0.01 -46.18 2.51
C GLY A 205 -1.19 -45.57 3.27
N VAL A 206 -1.22 -44.25 3.48
CA VAL A 206 -2.35 -43.52 4.08
C VAL A 206 -3.30 -43.08 2.98
N LYS A 207 -4.60 -43.35 3.14
CA LYS A 207 -5.63 -42.85 2.24
C LYS A 207 -5.84 -41.37 2.54
N VAL A 208 -5.70 -40.53 1.52
CA VAL A 208 -5.79 -39.09 1.67
C VAL A 208 -6.84 -38.51 0.73
N GLU A 209 -7.32 -37.33 1.08
CA GLU A 209 -8.10 -36.45 0.22
C GLU A 209 -7.36 -35.12 0.08
N GLY A 210 -7.34 -34.56 -1.13
CA GLY A 210 -6.47 -33.43 -1.47
C GLY A 210 -7.22 -32.22 -2.02
N ILE A 211 -6.64 -31.04 -1.79
CA ILE A 211 -7.02 -29.79 -2.47
C ILE A 211 -5.80 -29.13 -3.10
N GLU A 212 -6.04 -28.42 -4.20
CA GLU A 212 -5.06 -27.59 -4.90
C GLU A 212 -5.49 -26.13 -4.91
N VAL A 213 -4.50 -25.26 -4.74
CA VAL A 213 -4.67 -23.80 -4.71
C VAL A 213 -3.68 -23.19 -5.70
N ASP A 214 -4.17 -22.36 -6.60
CA ASP A 214 -3.35 -21.49 -7.46
C ASP A 214 -3.49 -20.04 -6.97
N SER A 215 -2.54 -19.61 -6.14
CA SER A 215 -2.57 -18.28 -5.55
C SER A 215 -1.19 -17.86 -5.06
N PRO A 216 -0.70 -16.64 -5.35
CA PRO A 216 0.55 -16.17 -4.75
C PRO A 216 0.49 -16.09 -3.22
N LYS A 217 -0.72 -16.03 -2.63
CA LYS A 217 -0.90 -15.93 -1.18
C LYS A 217 -0.30 -17.10 -0.43
N ILE A 218 -0.45 -18.34 -0.92
CA ILE A 218 0.16 -19.53 -0.30
C ILE A 218 1.70 -19.50 -0.31
N GLY A 219 2.31 -18.63 -1.12
CA GLY A 219 3.74 -18.36 -1.13
C GLY A 219 4.24 -17.47 0.01
N GLY A 220 3.36 -16.90 0.85
CA GLY A 220 3.75 -16.10 2.01
C GLY A 220 4.62 -14.88 1.66
N GLY A 221 4.43 -14.29 0.48
CA GLY A 221 5.25 -13.18 -0.04
C GLY A 221 6.62 -13.60 -0.61
N MET A 222 6.93 -14.90 -0.65
CA MET A 222 8.18 -15.39 -1.25
C MET A 222 8.14 -15.41 -2.78
N PHE A 223 6.95 -15.53 -3.37
CA PHE A 223 6.76 -15.81 -4.78
C PHE A 223 5.84 -14.80 -5.47
N GLU A 224 6.06 -14.61 -6.77
CA GLU A 224 5.19 -13.85 -7.66
C GLU A 224 3.94 -14.65 -8.04
N SER A 225 4.07 -15.98 -8.11
CA SER A 225 2.98 -16.94 -8.26
C SER A 225 3.32 -18.23 -7.52
N ALA A 226 2.31 -18.92 -7.00
CA ALA A 226 2.49 -20.20 -6.32
C ALA A 226 1.30 -21.12 -6.54
N MET A 227 1.60 -22.40 -6.74
CA MET A 227 0.62 -23.49 -6.74
C MET A 227 0.90 -24.38 -5.54
N GLY A 228 -0.12 -24.75 -4.79
CA GLY A 228 0.02 -25.52 -3.58
C GLY A 228 -0.94 -26.68 -3.54
N ARG A 229 -0.51 -27.79 -2.92
CA ARG A 229 -1.37 -28.96 -2.66
C ARG A 229 -1.34 -29.31 -1.18
N LEU A 230 -2.51 -29.57 -0.62
CA LEU A 230 -2.68 -30.05 0.76
C LEU A 230 -3.36 -31.41 0.71
N TRP A 231 -2.75 -32.40 1.38
CA TRP A 231 -3.27 -33.76 1.48
C TRP A 231 -3.55 -34.11 2.94
N VAL A 232 -4.76 -34.56 3.21
CA VAL A 232 -5.26 -34.87 4.56
C VAL A 232 -5.71 -36.32 4.63
N ASP A 233 -5.38 -36.99 5.72
CA ASP A 233 -5.82 -38.36 6.02
C ASP A 233 -7.36 -38.40 6.19
N VAL A 234 -8.02 -39.29 5.44
CA VAL A 234 -9.48 -39.45 5.46
C VAL A 234 -10.01 -40.07 6.76
N GLU A 235 -9.16 -40.74 7.54
CA GLU A 235 -9.56 -41.39 8.80
C GLU A 235 -9.38 -40.47 10.00
N THR A 236 -8.36 -39.60 9.96
CA THR A 236 -7.94 -38.81 11.13
C THR A 236 -8.10 -37.30 10.96
N ASP A 237 -8.42 -36.84 9.75
CA ASP A 237 -8.47 -35.42 9.36
C ASP A 237 -7.13 -34.68 9.59
N TRP A 238 -6.02 -35.40 9.71
CA TRP A 238 -4.70 -34.82 9.89
C TRP A 238 -3.98 -34.55 8.56
N PRO A 239 -3.31 -33.40 8.42
CA PRO A 239 -2.43 -33.16 7.28
C PRO A 239 -1.30 -34.19 7.24
N VAL A 240 -1.13 -34.79 6.06
CA VAL A 240 -0.10 -35.80 5.79
C VAL A 240 1.03 -35.20 4.95
N ARG A 241 0.68 -34.30 4.03
CA ARG A 241 1.64 -33.68 3.10
C ARG A 241 1.14 -32.32 2.62
N MET A 242 2.05 -31.36 2.53
CA MET A 242 1.84 -30.09 1.85
C MET A 242 2.93 -29.85 0.82
N GLU A 243 2.55 -29.30 -0.32
CA GLU A 243 3.46 -29.02 -1.43
C GLU A 243 3.24 -27.58 -1.88
N ILE A 244 4.31 -26.86 -2.17
CA ILE A 244 4.25 -25.51 -2.75
C ILE A 244 5.27 -25.43 -3.89
N GLU A 245 4.78 -25.15 -5.09
CA GLU A 245 5.56 -24.85 -6.27
C GLU A 245 5.49 -23.33 -6.50
N GLY A 246 6.58 -22.63 -6.20
CA GLY A 246 6.67 -21.18 -6.28
C GLY A 246 7.55 -20.70 -7.44
N VAL A 247 7.18 -19.55 -8.01
CA VAL A 247 7.93 -18.89 -9.09
C VAL A 247 8.24 -17.45 -8.70
N ALA A 248 9.48 -17.02 -8.99
CA ALA A 248 9.97 -15.67 -8.73
C ALA A 248 10.94 -15.22 -9.84
N ASP A 249 11.35 -13.94 -9.79
CA ASP A 249 12.27 -13.29 -10.73
C ASP A 249 11.83 -13.44 -12.20
N GLY A 250 10.54 -13.20 -12.46
CA GLY A 250 9.96 -13.28 -13.80
C GLY A 250 10.07 -14.68 -14.42
N GLY A 251 9.98 -15.74 -13.61
CA GLY A 251 10.03 -17.13 -14.08
C GLY A 251 11.40 -17.79 -14.00
N LYS A 252 12.45 -17.04 -13.66
CA LYS A 252 13.83 -17.55 -13.60
C LYS A 252 14.12 -18.35 -12.35
N VAL A 253 13.44 -18.05 -11.25
CA VAL A 253 13.54 -18.81 -9.99
C VAL A 253 12.32 -19.70 -9.86
N ARG A 254 12.55 -20.99 -9.64
CA ARG A 254 11.49 -21.96 -9.31
C ARG A 254 11.88 -22.70 -8.05
N THR A 255 10.96 -22.77 -7.11
CA THR A 255 11.16 -23.43 -5.83
C THR A 255 10.06 -24.45 -5.59
N GLU A 256 10.44 -25.69 -5.35
CA GLU A 256 9.55 -26.73 -4.85
C GLU A 256 9.77 -26.85 -3.34
N MET A 257 8.68 -26.85 -2.59
CA MET A 257 8.68 -27.13 -1.15
C MET A 257 7.77 -28.31 -0.88
N VAL A 258 8.25 -29.25 -0.07
CA VAL A 258 7.46 -30.40 0.39
C VAL A 258 7.56 -30.46 1.91
N MET A 259 6.43 -30.28 2.58
CA MET A 259 6.29 -30.54 4.01
C MET A 259 5.67 -31.93 4.18
N ASP A 260 6.35 -32.83 4.88
CA ASP A 260 5.89 -34.20 5.12
C ASP A 260 6.40 -34.73 6.47
N LYS A 261 6.06 -35.98 6.77
CA LYS A 261 6.41 -36.64 8.04
C LYS A 261 5.94 -35.83 9.26
N PHE A 262 4.69 -35.37 9.22
CA PHE A 262 4.08 -34.71 10.36
C PHE A 262 3.93 -35.67 11.53
N GLU A 263 4.36 -35.24 12.70
CA GLU A 263 4.08 -35.86 13.99
C GLU A 263 3.33 -34.81 14.83
N TRP A 264 2.02 -35.01 14.96
CA TRP A 264 1.13 -34.12 15.68
C TRP A 264 0.98 -34.56 17.14
N ASP A 265 0.83 -33.59 18.06
CA ASP A 265 0.63 -33.82 19.50
C ASP A 265 1.71 -34.71 20.15
N VAL A 266 2.95 -34.55 19.70
CA VAL A 266 4.10 -35.32 20.18
C VAL A 266 4.68 -34.70 21.45
N GLU A 267 5.09 -35.54 22.40
CA GLU A 267 5.82 -35.09 23.60
C GLU A 267 7.26 -34.72 23.21
N LEU A 268 7.64 -33.46 23.43
CA LEU A 268 8.97 -32.93 23.11
C LEU A 268 9.75 -32.63 24.38
N ASP A 269 11.01 -33.07 24.43
CA ASP A 269 11.94 -32.74 25.51
C ASP A 269 12.20 -31.21 25.52
N PRO A 270 11.92 -30.49 26.61
CA PRO A 270 12.17 -29.05 26.71
C PRO A 270 13.62 -28.66 26.41
N GLY A 271 14.58 -29.53 26.72
CA GLY A 271 16.01 -29.28 26.52
C GLY A 271 16.40 -29.08 25.05
N ILE A 272 15.62 -29.59 24.10
CA ILE A 272 15.92 -29.40 22.67
C ILE A 272 15.71 -27.97 22.20
N PHE A 273 14.93 -27.17 22.92
CA PHE A 273 14.65 -25.75 22.62
C PHE A 273 15.67 -24.80 23.24
N GLU A 274 16.58 -25.32 24.07
CA GLU A 274 17.66 -24.56 24.66
C GLU A 274 18.89 -24.59 23.73
N PRO A 275 19.41 -23.44 23.28
CA PRO A 275 20.51 -23.40 22.32
C PRO A 275 21.81 -24.06 22.80
N ASN A 276 22.03 -24.11 24.13
CA ASN A 276 23.18 -24.73 24.80
C ASN A 276 24.51 -24.54 24.03
N ILE A 277 24.76 -23.29 23.63
CA ILE A 277 25.86 -22.94 22.73
C ILE A 277 27.20 -23.29 23.39
N PRO A 278 28.07 -24.09 22.75
CA PRO A 278 29.36 -24.46 23.32
C PRO A 278 30.26 -23.25 23.57
N ALA A 279 31.10 -23.33 24.61
CA ALA A 279 31.95 -22.22 25.04
C ALA A 279 33.02 -21.79 24.01
N ASP A 280 33.35 -22.66 23.06
CA ASP A 280 34.31 -22.38 21.99
C ASP A 280 33.68 -21.69 20.76
N TYR A 281 32.39 -21.33 20.82
CA TYR A 281 31.69 -20.60 19.77
C TYR A 281 31.79 -19.09 19.98
N SER A 282 31.88 -18.35 18.87
CA SER A 282 31.96 -16.89 18.87
C SER A 282 30.71 -16.23 18.30
N LEU A 283 30.35 -15.07 18.86
CA LEU A 283 29.25 -14.24 18.35
C LEU A 283 29.64 -13.66 16.99
N MET A 284 28.83 -13.94 15.96
CA MET A 284 28.99 -13.43 14.60
C MET A 284 28.30 -12.07 14.42
N ALA A 285 27.10 -11.93 14.98
CA ALA A 285 26.28 -10.72 14.89
C ALA A 285 25.25 -10.71 16.03
N ASP A 286 24.97 -9.52 16.55
CA ASP A 286 23.89 -9.26 17.51
C ASP A 286 23.11 -8.05 17.01
N MET A 287 21.87 -8.29 16.59
CA MET A 287 21.06 -7.33 15.85
C MET A 287 19.67 -7.23 16.48
N GLN A 288 19.01 -6.09 16.30
CA GLN A 288 17.57 -5.95 16.56
C GLN A 288 16.81 -6.23 15.27
N LEU A 289 15.70 -6.97 15.33
CA LEU A 289 14.80 -7.09 14.19
C LEU A 289 14.16 -5.70 13.92
N PRO A 290 14.31 -5.13 12.72
CA PRO A 290 13.62 -3.91 12.34
C PRO A 290 12.11 -4.12 12.36
N ASP A 291 11.36 -3.04 12.60
CA ASP A 291 9.92 -3.08 12.48
C ASP A 291 9.46 -3.28 11.03
N THR A 292 8.17 -3.54 10.86
CA THR A 292 7.55 -3.77 9.55
C THR A 292 6.63 -2.59 9.25
N ASP A 293 7.22 -1.44 8.94
CA ASP A 293 6.53 -0.20 8.67
C ASP A 293 7.07 0.52 7.42
N GLU A 294 6.45 1.65 7.08
CA GLU A 294 6.83 2.45 5.91
C GLU A 294 8.26 3.00 6.00
N SER A 295 8.74 3.34 7.21
CA SER A 295 10.11 3.84 7.38
C SER A 295 11.12 2.75 7.03
N VAL A 296 10.88 1.52 7.48
CA VAL A 296 11.74 0.38 7.15
C VAL A 296 11.64 0.01 5.67
N MET A 297 10.45 0.14 5.06
CA MET A 297 10.29 0.01 3.61
C MET A 297 11.20 0.99 2.86
N ILE A 298 11.15 2.29 3.20
CA ILE A 298 11.95 3.34 2.57
C ILE A 298 13.44 3.09 2.79
N ASP A 299 13.87 2.77 4.01
CA ASP A 299 15.27 2.47 4.33
C ASP A 299 15.80 1.26 3.54
N GLY A 300 15.01 0.18 3.46
CA GLY A 300 15.36 -1.01 2.71
C GLY A 300 15.50 -0.71 1.21
N LEU A 301 14.53 -0.01 0.61
CA LEU A 301 14.61 0.40 -0.80
C LEU A 301 15.78 1.34 -1.07
N ARG A 302 16.06 2.29 -0.18
CA ARG A 302 17.20 3.21 -0.28
C ARG A 302 18.51 2.44 -0.33
N PHE A 303 18.73 1.54 0.62
CA PHE A 303 19.92 0.72 0.66
C PHE A 303 20.07 -0.16 -0.60
N PHE A 304 18.98 -0.77 -1.08
CA PHE A 304 19.02 -1.55 -2.31
C PHE A 304 19.40 -0.67 -3.51
N ALA A 305 18.85 0.54 -3.62
CA ALA A 305 19.17 1.48 -4.70
C ALA A 305 20.63 1.96 -4.65
N GLU A 306 21.15 2.25 -3.46
CA GLU A 306 22.58 2.56 -3.25
C GLU A 306 23.48 1.40 -3.70
N LEU A 307 23.08 0.17 -3.36
CA LEU A 307 23.79 -1.03 -3.76
C LEU A 307 23.67 -1.27 -5.28
N SER A 308 22.58 -0.86 -5.93
CA SER A 308 22.24 -1.22 -7.31
C SER A 308 22.32 -0.07 -8.32
N ASP A 309 23.10 0.97 -8.01
CA ASP A 309 23.31 2.14 -8.86
C ASP A 309 22.00 2.83 -9.27
N GLY A 310 21.14 3.08 -8.28
CA GLY A 310 19.86 3.77 -8.42
C GLY A 310 18.69 2.88 -8.85
N LYS A 311 18.90 1.57 -9.07
CA LYS A 311 17.82 0.64 -9.43
C LYS A 311 17.13 0.06 -8.20
N TYR A 312 15.82 -0.13 -8.30
CA TYR A 312 15.04 -0.86 -7.31
C TYR A 312 14.95 -2.36 -7.65
N PRO A 313 14.55 -3.21 -6.69
CA PRO A 313 14.20 -4.58 -7.01
C PRO A 313 13.12 -4.65 -8.09
N SER A 314 13.14 -5.66 -8.95
CA SER A 314 12.10 -5.77 -9.99
C SER A 314 10.73 -6.21 -9.45
N SER A 315 10.69 -6.83 -8.28
CA SER A 315 9.47 -7.18 -7.57
C SER A 315 9.74 -7.24 -6.07
N MET A 316 8.69 -7.16 -5.25
CA MET A 316 8.79 -7.27 -3.78
C MET A 316 8.65 -8.72 -3.28
N ALA A 317 8.65 -9.71 -4.18
CA ALA A 317 8.74 -11.11 -3.78
C ALA A 317 10.11 -11.37 -3.14
N SER A 318 10.15 -11.90 -1.93
CA SER A 318 11.39 -11.96 -1.15
C SER A 318 12.48 -12.80 -1.83
N MET A 319 12.12 -13.83 -2.62
CA MET A 319 13.07 -14.62 -3.41
C MET A 319 13.68 -13.83 -4.58
N THR A 320 12.89 -12.98 -5.24
CA THR A 320 13.38 -12.07 -6.29
C THR A 320 14.38 -11.09 -5.69
N VAL A 321 14.01 -10.44 -4.59
CA VAL A 321 14.85 -9.45 -3.90
C VAL A 321 16.14 -10.10 -3.38
N ALA A 322 16.05 -11.26 -2.72
CA ALA A 322 17.21 -11.97 -2.19
C ALA A 322 18.22 -12.34 -3.30
N LYS A 323 17.74 -12.87 -4.43
CA LYS A 323 18.58 -13.18 -5.58
C LYS A 323 19.26 -11.93 -6.16
N GLN A 324 18.50 -10.87 -6.41
CA GLN A 324 19.06 -9.65 -6.99
C GLN A 324 20.05 -8.97 -6.05
N MET A 325 19.72 -8.87 -4.75
CA MET A 325 20.62 -8.34 -3.73
C MET A 325 21.92 -9.15 -3.65
N GLN A 326 21.85 -10.48 -3.68
CA GLN A 326 23.03 -11.34 -3.69
C GLN A 326 23.87 -11.13 -4.96
N GLN A 327 23.25 -11.05 -6.13
CA GLN A 327 23.96 -10.83 -7.40
C GLN A 327 24.69 -9.48 -7.41
N VAL A 328 24.02 -8.41 -7.01
CA VAL A 328 24.64 -7.08 -6.96
C VAL A 328 25.76 -7.03 -5.90
N TRP A 329 25.56 -7.68 -4.75
CA TRP A 329 26.60 -7.79 -3.72
C TRP A 329 27.85 -8.49 -4.24
N GLN A 330 27.71 -9.65 -4.88
CA GLN A 330 28.83 -10.42 -5.42
C GLN A 330 29.57 -9.72 -6.57
N GLN A 331 28.87 -8.85 -7.31
CA GLN A 331 29.50 -8.01 -8.34
C GLN A 331 30.35 -6.89 -7.73
N LYS A 332 29.93 -6.32 -6.60
CA LYS A 332 30.59 -5.18 -5.95
C LYS A 332 31.64 -5.58 -4.93
N TYR A 333 31.49 -6.72 -4.26
CA TYR A 333 32.33 -7.10 -3.12
C TYR A 333 32.74 -8.57 -3.17
N ASP A 334 34.03 -8.84 -2.90
CA ASP A 334 34.59 -10.19 -2.68
C ASP A 334 34.81 -10.46 -1.18
N ARG A 335 33.83 -10.04 -0.35
CA ARG A 335 33.86 -10.23 1.11
C ARG A 335 32.46 -10.46 1.67
N PRO A 336 32.34 -11.10 2.86
CA PRO A 336 31.08 -11.12 3.57
C PRO A 336 30.66 -9.69 4.01
N PRO A 337 29.35 -9.45 4.21
CA PRO A 337 28.85 -8.21 4.78
C PRO A 337 29.38 -7.98 6.21
N THR A 338 29.54 -6.71 6.57
CA THR A 338 29.73 -6.22 7.94
C THR A 338 28.42 -6.29 8.72
N ASP A 339 28.44 -6.01 10.02
CA ASP A 339 27.22 -6.00 10.85
C ASP A 339 26.20 -4.96 10.37
N GLN A 340 26.63 -3.75 10.02
CA GLN A 340 25.75 -2.70 9.51
C GLN A 340 25.10 -3.11 8.18
N GLU A 341 25.86 -3.76 7.30
CA GLU A 341 25.35 -4.23 6.01
C GLU A 341 24.38 -5.42 6.20
N ARG A 342 24.63 -6.29 7.19
CA ARG A 342 23.66 -7.33 7.60
C ARG A 342 22.35 -6.73 8.12
N GLU A 343 22.43 -5.68 8.93
CA GLU A 343 21.25 -4.96 9.42
C GLU A 343 20.46 -4.35 8.24
N ASN A 344 21.15 -3.75 7.28
CA ASN A 344 20.51 -3.21 6.09
C ASN A 344 19.87 -4.30 5.20
N PHE A 345 20.51 -5.47 5.07
CA PHE A 345 19.89 -6.63 4.41
C PHE A 345 18.61 -7.07 5.13
N LEU A 346 18.61 -7.00 6.46
CA LEU A 346 17.42 -7.30 7.24
C LEU A 346 16.31 -6.27 7.00
N LYS A 347 16.64 -4.97 6.88
CA LYS A 347 15.67 -3.93 6.48
C LYS A 347 15.09 -4.18 5.09
N VAL A 348 15.90 -4.59 4.12
CA VAL A 348 15.42 -4.99 2.77
C VAL A 348 14.43 -6.17 2.86
N ASN A 349 14.72 -7.17 3.69
CA ASN A 349 13.79 -8.28 3.92
C ASN A 349 12.50 -7.82 4.62
N MET A 350 12.59 -6.90 5.57
CA MET A 350 11.41 -6.33 6.24
C MET A 350 10.58 -5.44 5.32
N ALA A 351 11.19 -4.78 4.33
CA ALA A 351 10.47 -4.09 3.26
C ALA A 351 9.61 -5.06 2.43
N CYS A 352 10.12 -6.26 2.12
CA CYS A 352 9.34 -7.32 1.48
C CYS A 352 8.18 -7.78 2.37
N ALA A 353 8.43 -7.97 3.67
CA ALA A 353 7.40 -8.35 4.63
C ALA A 353 6.30 -7.28 4.74
N PHE A 354 6.65 -5.99 4.74
CA PHE A 354 5.69 -4.89 4.75
C PHE A 354 4.81 -4.90 3.50
N TYR A 355 5.40 -5.12 2.32
CA TYR A 355 4.63 -5.26 1.09
C TYR A 355 3.65 -6.44 1.15
N ALA A 356 4.11 -7.60 1.61
CA ALA A 356 3.27 -8.79 1.75
C ALA A 356 2.13 -8.58 2.76
N GLN A 357 2.40 -7.89 3.87
CA GLN A 357 1.39 -7.53 4.87
C GLN A 357 0.31 -6.63 4.27
N LEU A 358 0.68 -5.62 3.47
CA LEU A 358 -0.30 -4.76 2.79
C LEU A 358 -1.22 -5.56 1.86
N ASP A 359 -0.69 -6.56 1.15
CA ASP A 359 -1.50 -7.43 0.29
C ASP A 359 -2.47 -8.29 1.11
N GLN A 360 -1.98 -8.91 2.20
CA GLN A 360 -2.81 -9.68 3.12
C GLN A 360 -3.93 -8.86 3.77
N GLU A 361 -3.65 -7.60 4.11
CA GLU A 361 -4.62 -6.65 4.66
C GLU A 361 -5.61 -6.11 3.60
N GLY A 362 -5.50 -6.53 2.34
CA GLY A 362 -6.36 -6.06 1.25
C GLY A 362 -6.16 -4.57 0.95
N LYS A 363 -4.95 -4.06 1.17
CA LYS A 363 -4.56 -2.67 0.84
C LYS A 363 -4.20 -2.51 -0.63
N GLU A 364 -4.27 -3.57 -1.43
CA GLU A 364 -4.06 -3.55 -2.88
C GLU A 364 -2.73 -2.86 -3.26
N PRO A 365 -1.59 -3.28 -2.68
CA PRO A 365 -0.30 -2.66 -2.99
C PRO A 365 0.07 -2.91 -4.46
N GLN A 366 0.67 -1.88 -5.08
CA GLN A 366 1.19 -1.92 -6.45
C GLN A 366 2.63 -1.42 -6.42
N TYR A 367 3.52 -2.09 -7.14
CA TYR A 367 4.95 -1.83 -7.15
C TYR A 367 5.49 -1.80 -8.58
N TYR A 368 6.40 -0.88 -8.86
CA TYR A 368 6.90 -0.55 -10.20
C TYR A 368 8.44 -0.46 -10.26
N GLY A 369 9.15 -1.15 -9.35
CA GLY A 369 10.62 -1.10 -9.27
C GLY A 369 11.36 -1.71 -10.47
N ASP A 370 10.67 -2.45 -11.33
CA ASP A 370 11.19 -2.94 -12.61
C ASP A 370 11.38 -1.83 -13.67
N THR A 371 10.66 -0.72 -13.52
CA THR A 371 10.60 0.37 -14.51
C THR A 371 10.93 1.75 -13.95
N VAL A 372 10.88 1.92 -12.62
CA VAL A 372 11.20 3.16 -11.91
C VAL A 372 12.58 3.06 -11.25
N THR A 373 13.36 4.14 -11.31
CA THR A 373 14.66 4.26 -10.63
C THR A 373 14.67 5.41 -9.62
N ALA A 374 15.75 5.52 -8.84
CA ALA A 374 15.97 6.60 -7.89
C ALA A 374 16.02 8.00 -8.53
N ASP A 375 16.29 8.08 -9.84
CA ASP A 375 16.33 9.34 -10.59
C ASP A 375 14.95 9.80 -11.07
N ASP A 376 13.95 8.92 -11.05
CA ASP A 376 12.58 9.18 -11.52
C ASP A 376 11.70 9.79 -10.41
N SER A 377 12.04 10.99 -9.93
CA SER A 377 11.38 11.63 -8.78
C SER A 377 9.88 11.89 -8.94
N ASP A 378 9.36 11.92 -10.17
CA ASP A 378 7.94 12.14 -10.46
C ASP A 378 7.15 10.85 -10.76
N LYS A 379 7.82 9.69 -10.80
CA LYS A 379 7.17 8.40 -11.06
C LYS A 379 6.84 7.67 -9.77
N VAL A 380 5.66 7.05 -9.74
CA VAL A 380 5.22 6.21 -8.62
C VAL A 380 6.02 4.92 -8.61
N LEU A 381 6.81 4.71 -7.56
CA LEU A 381 7.53 3.45 -7.32
C LEU A 381 6.61 2.43 -6.65
N MET A 382 5.84 2.87 -5.65
CA MET A 382 4.90 2.02 -4.93
C MET A 382 3.68 2.81 -4.51
N LYS A 383 2.52 2.16 -4.45
CA LYS A 383 1.32 2.74 -3.82
C LYS A 383 0.45 1.67 -3.18
N TRP A 384 -0.30 2.02 -2.16
CA TRP A 384 -1.31 1.15 -1.55
C TRP A 384 -2.46 1.97 -0.98
N ARG A 385 -3.63 1.35 -0.88
CA ARG A 385 -4.86 1.98 -0.39
C ARG A 385 -4.79 2.18 1.12
N ILE A 386 -4.98 3.42 1.58
CA ILE A 386 -5.05 3.74 3.02
C ILE A 386 -6.49 4.03 3.48
N SER A 387 -7.34 4.51 2.58
CA SER A 387 -8.76 4.71 2.82
C SER A 387 -9.56 4.45 1.55
N ASP A 388 -10.88 4.52 1.64
CA ASP A 388 -11.76 4.27 0.50
C ASP A 388 -11.44 5.09 -0.75
N ASN A 389 -10.88 6.29 -0.60
CA ASN A 389 -10.60 7.19 -1.71
C ASN A 389 -9.17 7.74 -1.67
N GLU A 390 -8.26 7.10 -0.95
CA GLU A 390 -6.89 7.59 -0.82
C GLU A 390 -5.88 6.45 -0.88
N TYR A 391 -4.79 6.74 -1.57
CA TYR A 391 -3.60 5.91 -1.66
C TYR A 391 -2.44 6.61 -0.98
N ARG A 392 -1.62 5.85 -0.26
CA ARG A 392 -0.25 6.24 0.07
C ARG A 392 0.65 5.91 -1.11
N VAL A 393 1.57 6.80 -1.45
CA VAL A 393 2.46 6.71 -2.59
C VAL A 393 3.89 6.91 -2.13
N ILE A 394 4.81 6.11 -2.66
CA ILE A 394 6.26 6.30 -2.61
C ILE A 394 6.70 6.57 -4.06
N TYR A 395 7.38 7.68 -4.30
CA TYR A 395 7.94 8.05 -5.61
C TYR A 395 9.33 7.45 -5.82
N GLY A 396 9.86 7.56 -7.05
CA GLY A 396 11.19 7.07 -7.40
C GLY A 396 12.29 7.66 -6.51
N ASP A 397 12.20 8.90 -6.07
CA ASP A 397 13.15 9.51 -5.13
C ASP A 397 12.90 9.14 -3.64
N LEU A 398 11.98 8.21 -3.38
CA LEU A 398 11.50 7.78 -2.08
C LEU A 398 10.76 8.84 -1.26
N THR A 399 10.37 9.96 -1.87
CA THR A 399 9.41 10.87 -1.24
C THR A 399 8.03 10.23 -1.17
N THR A 400 7.21 10.70 -0.23
CA THR A 400 5.90 10.11 0.03
C THR A 400 4.78 11.12 0.00
N GLU A 401 3.61 10.69 -0.48
CA GLU A 401 2.42 11.53 -0.57
C GLU A 401 1.16 10.68 -0.38
N ASN A 402 0.09 11.30 0.12
CA ASN A 402 -1.25 10.73 0.08
C ASN A 402 -2.01 11.31 -1.12
N ILE A 403 -2.40 10.48 -2.07
CA ILE A 403 -3.14 10.90 -3.26
C ILE A 403 -4.58 10.39 -3.21
N ALA A 404 -5.51 11.16 -3.75
CA ALA A 404 -6.90 10.74 -3.85
C ALA A 404 -7.14 9.79 -5.04
N ASP A 405 -7.99 8.78 -4.87
CA ASP A 405 -8.53 7.93 -5.93
C ASP A 405 -9.54 8.73 -6.76
N LYS A 406 -9.04 9.37 -7.82
CA LYS A 406 -9.81 10.32 -8.61
C LYS A 406 -10.97 9.65 -9.35
N GLU A 407 -10.79 8.42 -9.84
CA GLU A 407 -11.83 7.68 -10.55
C GLU A 407 -12.98 7.30 -9.60
N LYS A 408 -12.66 6.80 -8.41
CA LYS A 408 -13.69 6.48 -7.41
C LYS A 408 -14.38 7.74 -6.86
N LEU A 409 -13.65 8.84 -6.70
CA LEU A 409 -14.24 10.15 -6.36
C LEU A 409 -15.17 10.66 -7.46
N LEU A 410 -14.81 10.49 -8.73
CA LEU A 410 -15.64 10.83 -9.88
C LEU A 410 -16.92 9.99 -9.91
N ASP A 411 -16.81 8.67 -9.74
CA ASP A 411 -17.96 7.78 -9.68
C ASP A 411 -18.90 8.11 -8.52
N LYS A 412 -18.34 8.46 -7.35
CA LYS A 412 -19.11 8.92 -6.19
C LYS A 412 -19.79 10.26 -6.48
N ALA A 413 -19.11 11.20 -7.15
CA ALA A 413 -19.70 12.48 -7.56
C ALA A 413 -20.82 12.29 -8.59
N ILE A 414 -20.66 11.36 -9.54
CA ILE A 414 -21.70 11.00 -10.52
C ILE A 414 -22.92 10.39 -9.80
N LYS A 415 -22.69 9.44 -8.87
CA LYS A 415 -23.77 8.80 -8.08
C LYS A 415 -24.51 9.81 -7.18
N LEU A 416 -23.79 10.72 -6.52
CA LEU A 416 -24.36 11.70 -5.59
C LEU A 416 -25.07 12.87 -6.28
N SER A 417 -24.59 13.29 -7.46
CA SER A 417 -25.20 14.42 -8.18
C SER A 417 -26.53 14.06 -8.84
N GLY A 418 -26.82 12.76 -9.06
CA GLY A 418 -28.01 12.30 -9.76
C GLY A 418 -28.09 12.77 -11.23
N ALA A 419 -27.06 13.47 -11.72
CA ALA A 419 -26.99 14.06 -13.05
C ALA A 419 -25.93 13.33 -13.87
N LYS A 420 -26.23 13.07 -15.15
CA LYS A 420 -25.21 12.59 -16.09
C LYS A 420 -24.23 13.72 -16.36
N ILE A 421 -23.05 13.69 -15.74
CA ILE A 421 -21.95 14.60 -16.07
C ILE A 421 -21.52 14.31 -17.52
N PRO A 422 -21.66 15.27 -18.47
CA PRO A 422 -21.25 15.09 -19.87
C PRO A 422 -19.77 14.71 -19.99
N ALA A 423 -19.42 13.85 -20.94
CA ALA A 423 -18.06 13.31 -21.08
C ALA A 423 -17.00 14.41 -21.26
N ASP A 424 -17.32 15.47 -22.01
CA ASP A 424 -16.50 16.65 -22.26
C ASP A 424 -16.26 17.51 -21.00
N LYS A 425 -17.06 17.32 -19.95
CA LYS A 425 -16.94 18.04 -18.65
C LYS A 425 -16.27 17.21 -17.56
N ARG A 426 -16.09 15.90 -17.75
CA ARG A 426 -15.47 15.01 -16.74
C ARG A 426 -14.05 15.42 -16.41
N GLY A 427 -13.26 15.85 -17.39
CA GLY A 427 -11.89 16.33 -17.15
C GLY A 427 -11.84 17.56 -16.23
N LEU A 428 -12.82 18.45 -16.34
CA LEU A 428 -12.93 19.63 -15.47
C LEU A 428 -13.33 19.22 -14.04
N VAL A 429 -14.30 18.32 -13.90
CA VAL A 429 -14.71 17.77 -12.59
C VAL A 429 -13.56 17.02 -11.92
N MET A 430 -12.80 16.22 -12.67
CA MET A 430 -11.61 15.51 -12.18
C MET A 430 -10.56 16.48 -11.65
N ARG A 431 -10.27 17.54 -12.40
CA ARG A 431 -9.33 18.57 -11.96
C ARG A 431 -9.83 19.31 -10.72
N MET A 432 -11.13 19.55 -10.59
CA MET A 432 -11.74 20.12 -9.38
C MET A 432 -11.64 19.20 -8.15
N LEU A 433 -11.81 17.88 -8.34
CA LEU A 433 -11.65 16.90 -7.27
C LEU A 433 -10.20 16.76 -6.82
N SER A 434 -9.23 17.08 -7.69
CA SER A 434 -7.80 17.00 -7.41
C SER A 434 -7.09 18.34 -7.26
N LEU A 435 -7.80 19.40 -6.86
CA LEU A 435 -7.21 20.72 -6.61
C LEU A 435 -6.06 20.64 -5.62
N ASN A 436 -4.90 21.11 -6.06
CA ASN A 436 -3.64 21.08 -5.31
C ASN A 436 -2.86 22.40 -5.46
N GLU A 437 -1.72 22.49 -4.78
CA GLU A 437 -0.83 23.66 -4.81
C GLU A 437 -0.36 24.05 -6.22
N ARG A 438 -0.15 23.09 -7.13
CA ARG A 438 0.27 23.39 -8.51
C ARG A 438 -0.81 24.17 -9.25
N ASP A 439 -2.10 23.91 -8.98
CA ASP A 439 -3.19 24.68 -9.58
C ASP A 439 -3.19 26.14 -9.09
N LEU A 440 -2.86 26.36 -7.81
CA LEU A 440 -2.66 27.69 -7.24
C LEU A 440 -1.51 28.44 -7.93
N ILE A 441 -0.31 27.85 -7.91
CA ILE A 441 0.90 28.46 -8.50
C ILE A 441 0.68 28.77 -9.98
N LYS A 442 0.14 27.81 -10.72
CA LYS A 442 -0.10 27.97 -12.16
C LYS A 442 -1.10 29.08 -12.46
N GLY A 443 -2.22 29.14 -11.75
CA GLY A 443 -3.20 30.21 -11.94
C GLY A 443 -2.67 31.58 -11.54
N MET A 444 -1.85 31.67 -10.50
CA MET A 444 -1.18 32.92 -10.10
C MET A 444 -0.13 33.36 -11.11
N ALA A 445 0.66 32.44 -11.66
CA ALA A 445 1.62 32.75 -12.73
C ALA A 445 0.92 33.33 -13.97
N VAL A 446 -0.20 32.73 -14.39
CA VAL A 446 -1.02 33.26 -15.49
C VAL A 446 -1.57 34.65 -15.16
N PHE A 447 -2.02 34.87 -13.92
CA PHE A 447 -2.53 36.17 -13.51
C PHE A 447 -1.42 37.25 -13.52
N LEU A 448 -0.21 36.93 -13.05
CA LEU A 448 0.95 37.83 -13.06
C LEU A 448 1.35 38.26 -14.48
N ASP A 449 1.37 37.31 -15.41
CA ASP A 449 1.65 37.53 -16.83
C ASP A 449 0.68 38.59 -17.41
N LEU A 450 -0.62 38.42 -17.12
CA LEU A 450 -1.66 39.34 -17.58
C LEU A 450 -1.60 40.70 -16.86
N SER A 451 -1.39 40.71 -15.55
CA SER A 451 -1.45 41.91 -14.72
C SER A 451 -0.17 42.76 -14.76
N GLY A 452 0.93 42.22 -15.30
CA GLY A 452 2.24 42.87 -15.26
C GLY A 452 2.86 42.84 -13.87
N GLY A 453 2.82 41.67 -13.21
CA GLY A 453 3.52 41.44 -11.94
C GLY A 453 2.71 41.68 -10.66
N ARG A 454 1.39 41.89 -10.77
CA ARG A 454 0.49 42.12 -9.62
C ARG A 454 -0.40 40.92 -9.33
N TYR A 455 -0.60 40.62 -8.06
CA TYR A 455 -1.51 39.57 -7.64
C TYR A 455 -2.97 40.03 -7.59
N PRO A 456 -3.95 39.11 -7.63
CA PRO A 456 -5.33 39.45 -7.35
C PRO A 456 -5.47 40.05 -5.96
N SER A 457 -6.30 41.07 -5.78
CA SER A 457 -6.48 41.66 -4.43
C SER A 457 -7.22 40.74 -3.46
N LYS A 458 -7.98 39.77 -3.99
CA LYS A 458 -8.54 38.65 -3.25
C LYS A 458 -8.53 37.42 -4.13
N LEU A 459 -8.30 36.27 -3.50
CA LEU A 459 -8.20 34.99 -4.20
C LEU A 459 -9.51 34.20 -4.28
N ASN A 460 -10.65 34.80 -3.87
CA ASN A 460 -11.95 34.19 -4.10
C ASN A 460 -12.35 34.28 -5.58
N ALA A 461 -13.02 33.25 -6.11
CA ALA A 461 -13.32 33.12 -7.53
C ALA A 461 -13.97 34.38 -8.14
N LYS A 462 -14.96 34.97 -7.47
CA LYS A 462 -15.69 36.14 -7.97
C LYS A 462 -14.79 37.37 -8.18
N THR A 463 -13.90 37.64 -7.23
CA THR A 463 -13.01 38.81 -7.31
C THR A 463 -11.89 38.57 -8.30
N THR A 464 -11.30 37.37 -8.29
CA THR A 464 -10.20 37.02 -9.18
C THR A 464 -10.64 37.03 -10.65
N ILE A 465 -11.81 36.45 -10.97
CA ILE A 465 -12.38 36.48 -12.32
C ILE A 465 -12.63 37.92 -12.77
N LYS A 466 -13.31 38.74 -11.94
CA LYS A 466 -13.58 40.14 -12.30
C LYS A 466 -12.30 40.93 -12.58
N GLN A 467 -11.22 40.66 -11.84
CA GLN A 467 -9.94 41.31 -12.06
C GLN A 467 -9.22 40.79 -13.31
N ALA A 468 -9.31 39.48 -13.59
CA ALA A 468 -8.80 38.90 -14.83
C ALA A 468 -9.53 39.45 -16.06
N ASP A 469 -10.85 39.63 -15.97
CA ASP A 469 -11.70 40.22 -17.02
C ASP A 469 -11.32 41.67 -17.29
N ALA A 470 -11.03 42.45 -16.24
CA ALA A 470 -10.57 43.83 -16.38
C ALA A 470 -9.20 43.96 -17.06
N LEU A 471 -8.43 42.88 -17.14
CA LEU A 471 -7.18 42.79 -17.90
C LEU A 471 -7.43 42.44 -19.39
N GLY A 472 -8.69 42.42 -19.82
CA GLY A 472 -9.26 42.12 -21.15
C GLY A 472 -8.42 42.54 -22.37
N ALA A 473 -7.83 43.73 -22.35
CA ALA A 473 -6.99 44.23 -23.44
C ALA A 473 -5.72 43.38 -23.69
N LYS A 474 -5.18 42.72 -22.67
CA LYS A 474 -3.98 41.87 -22.75
C LYS A 474 -4.22 40.48 -23.33
N TRP A 475 -5.49 40.10 -23.52
CA TRP A 475 -5.86 38.86 -24.19
C TRP A 475 -5.81 39.01 -25.72
N SER A 476 -5.75 40.25 -26.22
CA SER A 476 -5.74 40.53 -27.67
C SER A 476 -4.50 39.91 -28.35
N GLY A 477 -4.75 38.96 -29.24
CA GLY A 477 -3.71 38.21 -29.97
C GLY A 477 -3.46 36.78 -29.46
N ILE A 478 -4.01 36.39 -28.31
CA ILE A 478 -3.95 35.00 -27.82
C ILE A 478 -5.06 34.18 -28.49
N PRO A 479 -4.80 32.96 -29.02
CA PRO A 479 -5.85 32.08 -29.55
C PRO A 479 -6.94 31.76 -28.53
N GLU A 480 -8.19 31.67 -28.96
CA GLU A 480 -9.36 31.48 -28.08
C GLU A 480 -9.24 30.27 -27.15
N ASP A 481 -8.73 29.14 -27.65
CA ASP A 481 -8.47 27.93 -26.83
C ASP A 481 -7.43 28.16 -25.73
N GLU A 482 -6.42 28.98 -26.00
CA GLU A 482 -5.39 29.34 -25.03
C GLU A 482 -5.92 30.34 -24.00
N GLN A 483 -6.77 31.30 -24.42
CA GLN A 483 -7.46 32.20 -23.49
C GLN A 483 -8.32 31.39 -22.50
N LYS A 484 -9.07 30.42 -23.01
CA LYS A 484 -9.91 29.53 -22.20
C LYS A 484 -9.10 28.72 -21.20
N LYS A 485 -7.95 28.18 -21.61
CA LYS A 485 -7.04 27.44 -20.71
C LYS A 485 -6.46 28.33 -19.61
N LYS A 486 -6.01 29.54 -19.96
CA LYS A 486 -5.49 30.53 -19.01
C LYS A 486 -6.56 30.98 -18.02
N ALA A 487 -7.78 31.26 -18.47
CA ALA A 487 -8.91 31.59 -17.60
C ALA A 487 -9.28 30.44 -16.65
N GLN A 488 -9.25 29.19 -17.13
CA GLN A 488 -9.43 28.01 -16.28
C GLN A 488 -8.33 27.88 -15.22
N ASP A 489 -7.07 28.09 -15.57
CA ASP A 489 -5.96 28.04 -14.61
C ASP A 489 -6.13 29.09 -13.50
N ILE A 490 -6.53 30.33 -13.83
CA ILE A 490 -6.88 31.37 -12.86
C ILE A 490 -8.03 30.92 -11.94
N PHE A 491 -9.09 30.35 -12.51
CA PHE A 491 -10.22 29.83 -11.74
C PHE A 491 -9.81 28.73 -10.76
N PHE A 492 -8.97 27.77 -11.18
CA PHE A 492 -8.54 26.67 -10.32
C PHE A 492 -7.70 27.13 -9.14
N ALA A 493 -6.88 28.19 -9.31
CA ALA A 493 -6.17 28.80 -8.19
C ALA A 493 -7.14 29.35 -7.12
N SER A 494 -8.20 30.06 -7.55
CA SER A 494 -9.24 30.52 -6.64
C SER A 494 -10.01 29.36 -6.00
N ALA A 495 -10.30 28.30 -6.75
CA ALA A 495 -11.03 27.15 -6.25
C ALA A 495 -10.22 26.36 -5.19
N PHE A 496 -8.89 26.30 -5.33
CA PHE A 496 -7.99 25.73 -4.33
C PHE A 496 -7.97 26.57 -3.05
N TYR A 497 -7.89 27.91 -3.17
CA TYR A 497 -8.04 28.80 -2.01
C TYR A 497 -9.36 28.57 -1.28
N ASP A 498 -10.48 28.53 -2.01
CA ASP A 498 -11.80 28.28 -1.43
C ASP A 498 -11.89 26.89 -0.76
N LYS A 499 -11.19 25.87 -1.29
CA LYS A 499 -11.06 24.55 -0.66
C LYS A 499 -10.40 24.65 0.71
N LEU A 500 -9.23 25.31 0.80
CA LEU A 500 -8.50 25.45 2.06
C LEU A 500 -9.32 26.25 3.11
N VAL A 501 -10.04 27.29 2.69
CA VAL A 501 -10.95 28.04 3.57
C VAL A 501 -12.07 27.15 4.10
N ARG A 502 -12.71 26.33 3.24
CA ARG A 502 -13.76 25.38 3.65
C ARG A 502 -13.23 24.32 4.62
N GLU A 503 -12.02 23.84 4.39
CA GLU A 503 -11.32 22.88 5.25
C GLU A 503 -10.78 23.49 6.55
N LYS A 504 -10.98 24.80 6.77
CA LYS A 504 -10.54 25.55 7.95
C LYS A 504 -9.03 25.43 8.20
N LYS A 505 -8.24 25.38 7.12
CA LYS A 505 -6.78 25.24 7.17
C LYS A 505 -6.03 26.51 7.60
N ASP A 506 -6.68 27.40 8.34
CA ASP A 506 -6.13 28.70 8.77
C ASP A 506 -5.35 29.39 7.63
N VAL A 507 -6.10 29.96 6.67
CA VAL A 507 -5.54 30.50 5.43
C VAL A 507 -5.39 32.00 5.53
N ALA A 508 -4.22 32.53 5.16
CA ALA A 508 -4.02 33.95 4.92
C ALA A 508 -3.48 34.20 3.51
N TYR A 509 -3.89 35.31 2.91
CA TYR A 509 -3.52 35.72 1.56
C TYR A 509 -3.26 37.23 1.53
N TYR A 510 -2.15 37.64 0.92
CA TYR A 510 -1.60 39.00 0.99
C TYR A 510 -1.39 39.65 -0.39
N GLY A 511 -2.01 39.12 -1.44
CA GLY A 511 -1.79 39.59 -2.82
C GLY A 511 -2.26 41.02 -3.11
N ASP A 512 -3.01 41.66 -2.20
CA ASP A 512 -3.33 43.10 -2.29
C ASP A 512 -2.18 44.00 -1.83
N LYS A 513 -1.18 43.45 -1.12
CA LYS A 513 -0.08 44.21 -0.50
C LYS A 513 1.28 43.98 -1.14
N ILE A 514 1.43 42.92 -1.93
CA ILE A 514 2.72 42.51 -2.48
C ILE A 514 2.63 42.28 -3.99
N THR A 515 3.78 42.38 -4.65
CA THR A 515 3.96 42.14 -6.08
C THR A 515 5.02 41.07 -6.31
N VAL A 516 5.18 40.61 -7.55
CA VAL A 516 6.23 39.61 -7.88
C VAL A 516 7.65 40.09 -7.57
N GLU A 517 7.87 41.41 -7.49
CA GLU A 517 9.17 42.02 -7.16
C GLU A 517 9.52 41.88 -5.67
N ASP A 518 8.56 41.56 -4.81
CA ASP A 518 8.75 41.35 -3.38
C ASP A 518 9.23 39.92 -3.06
N SER A 519 10.18 39.40 -3.83
CA SER A 519 10.70 38.03 -3.68
C SER A 519 11.12 37.74 -2.24
N GLY A 520 10.58 36.67 -1.65
CA GLY A 520 10.79 36.31 -0.23
C GLY A 520 9.71 36.81 0.74
N LYS A 521 8.73 37.63 0.32
CA LYS A 521 7.54 37.93 1.14
C LYS A 521 6.44 36.89 0.96
N VAL A 522 5.70 36.61 2.03
CA VAL A 522 4.59 35.63 2.03
C VAL A 522 3.43 36.16 1.20
N LEU A 523 3.08 35.46 0.12
CA LEU A 523 1.89 35.68 -0.68
C LEU A 523 0.66 35.00 -0.08
N MET A 524 0.82 33.74 0.30
CA MET A 524 -0.25 32.92 0.84
C MET A 524 0.31 31.89 1.81
N ARG A 525 -0.44 31.56 2.86
CA ARG A 525 -0.08 30.48 3.78
C ARG A 525 -1.30 29.70 4.25
N TRP A 526 -1.09 28.44 4.63
CA TRP A 526 -2.08 27.62 5.31
C TRP A 526 -1.43 26.60 6.23
N LYS A 527 -2.15 26.21 7.28
CA LYS A 527 -1.71 25.26 8.30
C LYS A 527 -1.70 23.82 7.77
N ILE A 528 -0.57 23.12 7.89
CA ILE A 528 -0.45 21.69 7.58
C ILE A 528 -0.74 20.88 8.85
N SER A 529 -0.02 21.19 9.94
CA SER A 529 -0.10 20.54 11.24
C SER A 529 0.03 21.58 12.37
N ASP A 530 0.05 21.17 13.64
CA ASP A 530 0.04 22.10 14.77
C ASP A 530 1.23 23.07 14.82
N ASN A 531 2.39 22.68 14.28
CA ASN A 531 3.58 23.51 14.26
C ASN A 531 4.16 23.75 12.86
N GLU A 532 3.40 23.44 11.79
CA GLU A 532 3.90 23.50 10.43
C GLU A 532 2.89 24.17 9.49
N TYR A 533 3.38 25.10 8.67
CA TYR A 533 2.62 25.84 7.69
C TYR A 533 3.25 25.69 6.31
N ARG A 534 2.41 25.57 5.28
CA ARG A 534 2.83 25.76 3.90
C ARG A 534 2.80 27.24 3.56
N VAL A 535 3.86 27.76 2.97
CA VAL A 535 4.00 29.15 2.55
C VAL A 535 4.28 29.20 1.05
N ILE A 536 3.56 30.06 0.34
CA ILE A 536 3.84 30.49 -1.03
C ILE A 536 4.39 31.90 -0.96
N PHE A 537 5.55 32.13 -1.56
CA PHE A 537 6.20 33.44 -1.63
C PHE A 537 5.76 34.22 -2.86
N ALA A 538 6.11 35.51 -2.89
CA ALA A 538 5.78 36.42 -3.97
C ALA A 538 6.42 36.08 -5.32
N ASP A 539 7.43 35.22 -5.35
CA ASP A 539 8.03 34.66 -6.58
C ASP A 539 7.42 33.30 -6.98
N LEU A 540 6.35 32.89 -6.30
CA LEU A 540 5.65 31.61 -6.45
C LEU A 540 6.45 30.37 -6.04
N THR A 541 7.58 30.54 -5.35
CA THR A 541 8.24 29.43 -4.65
C THR A 541 7.43 29.02 -3.41
N ALA A 542 7.64 27.78 -2.96
CA ALA A 542 6.84 27.17 -1.90
C ALA A 542 7.71 26.40 -0.90
N GLU A 543 7.44 26.57 0.39
CA GLU A 543 8.22 25.97 1.48
C GLU A 543 7.31 25.61 2.66
N ASN A 544 7.72 24.60 3.44
CA ASN A 544 7.12 24.32 4.74
C ASN A 544 7.95 25.04 5.81
N VAL A 545 7.30 25.82 6.66
CA VAL A 545 7.96 26.57 7.73
C VAL A 545 7.29 26.27 9.07
N SER A 546 8.05 26.44 10.15
CA SER A 546 7.53 26.37 11.51
C SER A 546 6.62 27.55 11.83
N ALA A 547 5.82 27.44 12.89
CA ALA A 547 5.00 28.56 13.38
C ALA A 547 5.84 29.79 13.78
N GLU A 548 7.06 29.56 14.29
CA GLU A 548 8.01 30.61 14.71
C GLU A 548 8.59 31.34 13.49
N GLU A 549 9.05 30.60 12.48
CA GLU A 549 9.54 31.16 11.23
C GLU A 549 8.44 31.92 10.48
N LEU A 550 7.22 31.38 10.45
CA LEU A 550 6.08 32.08 9.86
C LEU A 550 5.83 33.42 10.55
N ALA A 551 5.90 33.47 11.88
CA ALA A 551 5.72 34.71 12.63
C ALA A 551 6.79 35.76 12.28
N GLU A 552 8.03 35.36 12.06
CA GLU A 552 9.09 36.26 11.58
C GLU A 552 8.83 36.74 10.14
N LEU A 553 8.44 35.83 9.24
CA LEU A 553 8.14 36.15 7.85
C LEU A 553 6.96 37.12 7.71
N GLU A 554 5.93 37.00 8.56
CA GLU A 554 4.75 37.87 8.54
C GLU A 554 4.97 39.25 9.19
N LYS A 555 6.02 39.46 10.00
CA LYS A 555 6.34 40.79 10.59
C LYS A 555 6.56 41.88 9.52
N GLY A 556 7.07 41.49 8.35
CA GLY A 556 7.30 42.40 7.22
C GLY A 556 6.04 42.81 6.44
N LEU A 557 4.89 42.19 6.72
CA LEU A 557 3.61 42.40 6.02
C LEU A 557 2.63 43.33 6.77
N ALA A 558 2.96 43.66 8.02
CA ALA A 558 2.20 44.58 8.86
C ALA A 558 2.66 46.03 8.65
N LYS A 559 2.21 46.65 7.54
CA LYS A 559 2.07 48.11 7.40
C LYS A 559 0.94 48.44 6.44
#